data_AF-A0A847BIY1-F1
#
_entry.id   AF-A0A847BIY1-F1
#
_cell.length_a   1.000
_cell.length_b   1.000
_cell.length_c   1.000
_cell.angle_alpha   90.00
_cell.angle_beta   90.00
_cell.angle_gamma   90.00
#
_symmetry.space_group_name_H-M   'P 1'
#
loop_
_entity.id
_entity.type
_entity.pdbx_description
1 polymer ?
#
loop_
_entity_poly.entity_id
_entity_poly.type
_entity_poly.pdbx_seq_one_letter_code
_entity_poly.pdbx_strand_id
1 'polypeptide(L)'
;MTPLALGRHSGPALLESARLVFPALLAAAVLAIFLTACRDQSNAYFIQGAALGTGYHVTLHADLDTTQVAILEASIQGDLAALERLRSELEHIDTTAFRLFGLALPTPSRPGIDRWLQVIAVDRLTQRLATHDGIEAVMVEVGGVLRGHGVPPGGGWRVSLGQVGLPAAEASRQVRLQDVALVQRFVNPPRVPFVSLASPLAVSVIAADAGSAYYQAEMLVAAGPDDALTLANEMEIAA
;
A
#
# COMPACT_ATOMS: atom_id res chain seq x y z
N MET A 1 60.12 79.15 19.43
CA MET A 1 58.95 78.87 18.57
C MET A 1 59.23 77.57 17.83
N THR A 2 58.51 76.51 18.17
CA THR A 2 58.39 75.23 17.43
C THR A 2 57.65 75.47 16.10
N PRO A 3 57.90 74.69 15.01
CA PRO A 3 57.18 73.42 14.80
C PRO A 3 58.01 72.30 14.12
N LEU A 4 57.90 71.06 14.61
CA LEU A 4 57.06 69.92 14.15
C LEU A 4 57.76 68.98 13.16
N ALA A 5 58.10 67.80 13.68
CA ALA A 5 58.45 66.60 12.93
C ALA A 5 57.21 66.02 12.25
N LEU A 6 57.33 65.63 10.97
CA LEU A 6 56.31 64.86 10.27
C LEU A 6 56.70 63.37 10.29
N GLY A 7 55.94 62.60 11.06
CA GLY A 7 56.05 61.15 11.14
C GLY A 7 55.55 60.47 9.86
N ARG A 8 56.39 59.59 9.34
CA ARG A 8 56.11 58.64 8.26
C ARG A 8 55.31 57.48 8.83
N HIS A 9 54.09 57.27 8.35
CA HIS A 9 53.34 56.03 8.60
C HIS A 9 53.13 55.27 7.29
N SER A 10 53.95 54.24 7.14
CA SER A 10 53.72 53.11 6.25
C SER A 10 52.60 52.26 6.83
N GLY A 11 51.63 51.86 6.01
CA GLY A 11 50.68 50.81 6.39
C GLY A 11 50.09 50.11 5.17
N PRO A 12 50.54 48.88 4.88
CA PRO A 12 49.69 47.90 4.23
C PRO A 12 49.69 46.63 5.09
N ALA A 13 48.65 46.41 5.89
CA ALA A 13 48.52 45.19 6.68
C ALA A 13 47.04 44.85 6.95
N LEU A 14 46.20 44.82 5.91
CA LEU A 14 44.78 44.42 6.04
C LEU A 14 44.30 43.49 4.92
N LEU A 15 45.19 42.93 4.11
CA LEU A 15 44.82 42.09 2.95
C LEU A 15 45.24 40.62 3.05
N GLU A 16 45.95 40.20 4.10
CA GLU A 16 46.38 38.81 4.25
C GLU A 16 45.39 37.93 5.01
N SER A 17 44.66 38.47 5.99
CA SER A 17 43.68 37.72 6.79
C SER A 17 42.41 37.34 6.02
N ALA A 18 42.13 37.99 4.89
CA ALA A 18 40.98 37.65 4.02
C ALA A 18 41.22 36.38 3.17
N ARG A 19 42.47 35.96 2.97
CA ARG A 19 42.82 34.83 2.08
C ARG A 19 42.57 33.45 2.70
N LEU A 20 42.49 33.35 4.04
CA LEU A 20 42.27 32.09 4.75
C LEU A 20 40.81 31.85 5.16
N VAL A 21 40.02 32.91 5.32
CA VAL A 21 38.62 32.81 5.75
C VAL A 21 37.72 32.27 4.62
N PHE A 22 37.98 32.68 3.38
CA PHE A 22 37.22 32.26 2.21
C PHE A 22 37.31 30.75 1.90
N PRO A 23 38.49 30.11 1.84
CA PRO A 23 38.58 28.66 1.60
C PRO A 23 38.03 27.83 2.76
N ALA A 24 38.14 28.31 4.01
CA ALA A 24 37.57 27.62 5.17
C ALA A 24 36.02 27.62 5.15
N LEU A 25 35.41 28.75 4.78
CA LEU A 25 33.96 28.84 4.57
C LEU A 25 33.48 28.01 3.38
N LEU A 26 34.25 27.98 2.29
CA LEU A 26 33.92 27.14 1.13
C LEU A 26 34.00 25.65 1.47
N ALA A 27 35.03 25.23 2.20
CA ALA A 27 35.17 23.84 2.66
C ALA A 27 34.05 23.44 3.64
N ALA A 28 33.67 24.33 4.56
CA ALA A 28 32.53 24.11 5.46
C ALA A 28 31.20 24.03 4.70
N ALA A 29 30.99 24.87 3.68
CA ALA A 29 29.80 24.84 2.84
C ALA A 29 29.74 23.56 1.98
N VAL A 30 30.86 23.14 1.40
CA VAL A 30 30.96 21.88 0.64
C VAL A 30 30.69 20.67 1.54
N LEU A 31 31.26 20.65 2.75
CA LEU A 31 31.00 19.60 3.74
C LEU A 31 29.53 19.57 4.18
N ALA A 32 28.89 20.73 4.36
CA ALA A 32 27.46 20.83 4.66
C ALA A 32 26.59 20.30 3.51
N ILE A 33 26.97 20.57 2.26
CA ILE A 33 26.27 20.03 1.07
C ILE A 33 26.38 18.49 1.02
N PHE A 34 27.57 17.93 1.29
CA PHE A 34 27.76 16.47 1.34
C PHE A 34 26.97 15.81 2.48
N LEU A 35 26.81 16.47 3.63
CA LEU A 35 26.01 15.96 4.74
C LEU A 35 24.50 15.98 4.46
N THR A 36 24.01 16.90 3.64
CA THR A 36 22.59 16.97 3.26
C THR A 36 22.18 15.98 2.15
N ALA A 37 23.14 15.37 1.44
CA ALA A 37 22.87 14.45 0.35
C ALA A 37 22.56 12.99 0.79
N CYS A 38 22.63 12.70 2.10
CA CYS A 38 22.38 11.36 2.66
C CYS A 38 20.96 11.19 3.24
N ARG A 39 19.95 11.91 2.73
CA ARG A 39 18.59 11.79 3.27
C ARG A 39 17.72 10.97 2.33
N ASP A 40 17.38 9.78 2.84
CA ASP A 40 16.52 8.72 2.30
C ASP A 40 17.25 7.63 1.48
N GLN A 41 17.87 6.69 2.20
CA GLN A 41 18.50 5.47 1.66
C GLN A 41 17.56 4.26 1.68
N SER A 42 16.26 4.44 1.95
CA SER A 42 15.31 3.32 1.94
C SER A 42 15.14 2.78 0.52
N ASN A 43 15.64 1.57 0.27
CA ASN A 43 15.56 0.94 -1.04
C ASN A 43 14.13 0.45 -1.29
N ALA A 44 13.66 0.61 -2.52
CA ALA A 44 12.39 0.08 -2.96
C ALA A 44 12.56 -1.37 -3.46
N TYR A 45 11.84 -2.30 -2.84
CA TYR A 45 11.80 -3.71 -3.23
C TYR A 45 10.42 -4.08 -3.77
N PHE A 46 10.39 -4.86 -4.84
CA PHE A 46 9.17 -5.32 -5.50
C PHE A 46 9.18 -6.84 -5.57
N ILE A 47 8.30 -7.48 -4.81
CA ILE A 47 8.14 -8.93 -4.77
C ILE A 47 6.79 -9.26 -5.39
N GLN A 48 6.76 -10.23 -6.31
CA GLN A 48 5.54 -10.58 -7.03
C GLN A 48 5.50 -12.06 -7.37
N GLY A 49 4.30 -12.59 -7.57
CA GLY A 49 4.11 -13.97 -7.99
C GLY A 49 2.64 -14.32 -8.11
N ALA A 50 2.34 -15.62 -8.12
CA ALA A 50 1.00 -16.14 -8.14
C ALA A 50 0.69 -16.92 -6.85
N ALA A 51 -0.47 -16.65 -6.27
CA ALA A 51 -1.00 -17.34 -5.09
C ALA A 51 -2.52 -17.12 -5.00
N LEU A 52 -3.24 -18.02 -4.33
CA LEU A 52 -4.68 -17.93 -4.07
C LEU A 52 -5.50 -17.75 -5.35
N GLY A 53 -5.06 -18.43 -6.41
CA GLY A 53 -5.69 -18.39 -7.74
C GLY A 53 -5.57 -17.05 -8.46
N THR A 54 -4.67 -16.17 -8.01
CA THR A 54 -4.49 -14.82 -8.55
C THR A 54 -3.02 -14.38 -8.49
N GLY A 55 -2.73 -13.17 -8.96
CA GLY A 55 -1.44 -12.51 -8.77
C GLY A 55 -1.36 -11.81 -7.42
N TYR A 56 -0.14 -11.70 -6.88
CA TYR A 56 0.16 -10.85 -5.74
C TYR A 56 1.35 -9.93 -6.04
N HIS A 57 1.33 -8.76 -5.41
CA HIS A 57 2.40 -7.78 -5.45
C HIS A 57 2.66 -7.24 -4.05
N VAL A 58 3.93 -7.15 -3.67
CA VAL A 58 4.39 -6.57 -2.41
C VAL A 58 5.43 -5.52 -2.76
N THR A 59 5.15 -4.27 -2.38
CA THR A 59 6.09 -3.15 -2.53
C THR A 59 6.57 -2.75 -1.15
N LEU A 60 7.89 -2.65 -0.97
CA LEU A 60 8.52 -2.39 0.34
C LEU A 60 9.49 -1.22 0.18
N HIS A 61 9.51 -0.34 1.17
CA HIS A 61 10.62 0.60 1.39
C HIS A 61 11.34 0.18 2.65
N ALA A 62 12.59 -0.25 2.50
CA ALA A 62 13.31 -0.89 3.58
C ALA A 62 14.83 -0.75 3.44
N ASP A 63 15.54 -0.77 4.57
CA ASP A 63 17.00 -0.93 4.61
C ASP A 63 17.33 -2.41 4.88
N LEU A 64 17.33 -3.19 3.80
CA LEU A 64 17.58 -4.63 3.83
C LEU A 64 18.73 -4.97 2.88
N ASP A 65 19.57 -5.92 3.27
CA ASP A 65 20.54 -6.55 2.39
C ASP A 65 19.90 -7.66 1.52
N THR A 66 20.65 -8.17 0.56
CA THR A 66 20.17 -9.21 -0.37
C THR A 66 19.77 -10.52 0.32
N THR A 67 20.41 -10.86 1.44
CA THR A 67 20.10 -12.07 2.21
C THR A 67 18.78 -11.89 2.95
N GLN A 68 18.58 -10.73 3.56
CA GLN A 68 17.33 -10.38 4.24
C GLN A 68 16.15 -10.36 3.27
N VAL A 69 16.33 -9.80 2.06
CA VAL A 69 15.29 -9.81 1.02
C VAL A 69 14.92 -11.23 0.60
N ALA A 70 15.91 -12.12 0.41
CA ALA A 70 15.64 -13.51 0.05
C ALA A 70 14.90 -14.28 1.16
N ILE A 71 15.25 -14.04 2.43
CA ILE A 71 14.53 -14.60 3.58
C ILE A 71 13.09 -14.09 3.62
N LEU A 72 12.90 -12.79 3.39
CA LEU A 72 11.59 -12.15 3.36
C LEU A 72 10.69 -12.74 2.26
N GLU A 73 11.23 -12.91 1.05
CA GLU A 73 10.53 -13.53 -0.07
C GLU A 73 10.11 -14.96 0.25
N ALA A 74 11.02 -15.77 0.79
CA ALA A 74 10.72 -17.14 1.21
C ALA A 74 9.63 -17.18 2.31
N SER A 75 9.64 -16.21 3.24
CA SER A 75 8.62 -16.07 4.28
C SER A 75 7.24 -15.74 3.71
N ILE A 76 7.17 -14.78 2.78
CA ILE A 76 5.93 -14.41 2.07
C ILE A 76 5.37 -15.62 1.31
N GLN A 77 6.23 -16.33 0.58
CA GLN A 77 5.84 -17.55 -0.13
C GLN A 77 5.33 -18.64 0.82
N GLY A 78 5.98 -18.81 1.98
CA GLY A 78 5.55 -19.75 3.02
C GLY A 78 4.14 -19.48 3.55
N ASP A 79 3.80 -18.20 3.76
CA ASP A 79 2.46 -17.79 4.17
C ASP A 79 1.40 -18.07 3.11
N LEU A 80 1.69 -17.66 1.88
CA LEU A 80 0.77 -17.83 0.77
C LEU A 80 0.55 -19.31 0.48
N ALA A 81 1.60 -20.14 0.57
CA ALA A 81 1.48 -21.59 0.46
C ALA A 81 0.62 -22.21 1.58
N ALA A 82 0.68 -21.66 2.80
CA ALA A 82 -0.20 -22.13 3.88
C ALA A 82 -1.68 -21.82 3.60
N LEU A 83 -1.98 -20.63 3.08
CA LEU A 83 -3.33 -20.27 2.68
C LEU A 83 -3.80 -21.06 1.44
N GLU A 84 -2.90 -21.41 0.51
CA GLU A 84 -3.24 -22.27 -0.63
C GLU A 84 -3.58 -23.70 -0.20
N ARG A 85 -2.89 -24.24 0.81
CA ARG A 85 -3.26 -25.54 1.39
C ARG A 85 -4.65 -25.49 2.01
N LEU A 86 -4.95 -24.44 2.78
CA LEU A 86 -6.28 -24.23 3.36
C LEU A 86 -7.36 -24.11 2.25
N ARG A 87 -7.06 -23.37 1.18
CA ARG A 87 -7.94 -23.28 0.01
C ARG A 87 -8.22 -24.65 -0.58
N SER A 88 -7.17 -25.44 -0.84
CA SER A 88 -7.30 -26.79 -1.37
C SER A 88 -8.12 -27.68 -0.44
N GLU A 89 -7.89 -27.63 0.87
CA GLU A 89 -8.68 -28.40 1.84
C GLU A 89 -10.17 -28.03 1.76
N LEU A 90 -10.50 -26.74 1.75
CA LEU A 90 -11.88 -26.25 1.62
C LEU A 90 -12.53 -26.66 0.30
N GLU A 91 -11.78 -26.76 -0.79
CA GLU A 91 -12.27 -27.26 -2.08
C GLU A 91 -12.66 -28.74 -2.04
N HIS A 92 -12.00 -29.54 -1.20
CA HIS A 92 -12.25 -30.97 -1.09
C HIS A 92 -13.33 -31.32 -0.04
N ILE A 93 -13.86 -30.33 0.69
CA ILE A 93 -14.97 -30.57 1.62
C ILE A 93 -16.23 -30.88 0.80
N ASP A 94 -16.52 -32.17 0.71
CA ASP A 94 -17.71 -32.68 0.07
C ASP A 94 -18.95 -32.44 0.96
N THR A 95 -19.82 -31.54 0.52
CA THR A 95 -21.06 -31.16 1.23
C THR A 95 -22.17 -32.20 1.08
N THR A 96 -21.90 -33.30 0.38
CA THR A 96 -22.86 -34.40 0.16
C THR A 96 -23.37 -35.01 1.46
N ALA A 97 -22.55 -35.06 2.52
CA ALA A 97 -22.97 -35.53 3.84
C ALA A 97 -24.05 -34.64 4.49
N PHE A 98 -23.99 -33.31 4.30
CA PHE A 98 -24.98 -32.38 4.85
C PHE A 98 -26.30 -32.41 4.08
N ARG A 99 -26.25 -32.66 2.75
CA ARG A 99 -27.46 -32.90 1.95
C ARG A 99 -28.23 -34.14 2.41
N LEU A 100 -27.52 -35.16 2.92
CA LEU A 100 -28.12 -36.39 3.43
C LEU A 100 -29.02 -36.15 4.67
N PHE A 101 -28.74 -35.10 5.46
CA PHE A 101 -29.51 -34.73 6.64
C PHE A 101 -30.59 -33.68 6.38
N GLY A 102 -30.87 -33.34 5.10
CA GLY A 102 -31.86 -32.31 4.75
C GLY A 102 -31.49 -30.90 5.20
N LEU A 103 -30.27 -30.70 5.74
CA LEU A 103 -29.75 -29.41 6.14
C LEU A 103 -29.06 -28.78 4.93
N ALA A 104 -29.76 -27.88 4.25
CA ALA A 104 -29.14 -26.98 3.28
C ALA A 104 -28.31 -25.95 4.04
N LEU A 105 -27.05 -26.29 4.37
CA LEU A 105 -26.11 -25.28 4.81
C LEU A 105 -25.87 -24.32 3.64
N PRO A 106 -25.92 -22.98 3.85
CA PRO A 106 -25.47 -22.04 2.86
C PRO A 106 -23.98 -22.32 2.63
N THR A 107 -23.65 -22.94 1.50
CA THR A 107 -22.26 -23.14 1.13
C THR A 107 -21.73 -21.80 0.64
N PRO A 108 -20.67 -21.25 1.24
CA PRO A 108 -20.04 -20.06 0.69
C PRO A 108 -19.63 -20.39 -0.75
N SER A 109 -20.02 -19.53 -1.69
CA SER A 109 -19.62 -19.71 -3.08
C SER A 109 -18.09 -19.75 -3.17
N ARG A 110 -17.52 -20.61 -4.03
CA ARG A 110 -16.06 -20.70 -4.23
C ARG A 110 -15.39 -19.34 -4.46
N PRO A 111 -15.96 -18.41 -5.28
CA PRO A 111 -15.43 -17.05 -5.39
C PRO A 111 -15.38 -16.28 -4.06
N GLY A 112 -16.32 -16.52 -3.14
CA GLY A 112 -16.33 -15.91 -1.81
C GLY A 112 -15.24 -16.46 -0.88
N ILE A 113 -14.98 -17.77 -0.93
CA ILE A 113 -13.87 -18.40 -0.17
C ILE A 113 -12.53 -17.85 -0.65
N ASP A 114 -12.31 -17.87 -1.97
CA ASP A 114 -11.06 -17.38 -2.58
C ASP A 114 -10.81 -15.92 -2.19
N ARG A 115 -11.84 -15.08 -2.26
CA ARG A 115 -11.78 -13.68 -1.87
C ARG A 115 -11.45 -13.51 -0.38
N TRP A 116 -12.07 -14.29 0.50
CA TRP A 116 -11.80 -14.23 1.95
C TRP A 116 -10.36 -14.63 2.29
N LEU A 117 -9.80 -15.64 1.62
CA LEU A 117 -8.40 -16.01 1.81
C LEU A 117 -7.43 -14.92 1.33
N GLN A 118 -7.76 -14.22 0.25
CA GLN A 118 -6.98 -13.08 -0.24
C GLN A 118 -6.99 -11.91 0.76
N VAL A 119 -8.15 -11.65 1.38
CA VAL A 119 -8.29 -10.65 2.45
C VAL A 119 -7.39 -10.99 3.64
N ILE A 120 -7.44 -12.25 4.11
CA ILE A 120 -6.56 -12.73 5.19
C ILE A 120 -5.09 -12.60 4.82
N ALA A 121 -4.72 -12.96 3.58
CA ALA A 121 -3.35 -12.86 3.10
C ALA A 121 -2.85 -11.42 3.22
N VAL A 122 -3.63 -10.46 2.71
CA VAL A 122 -3.26 -9.04 2.73
C VAL A 122 -3.10 -8.51 4.16
N ASP A 123 -4.05 -8.79 5.05
CA ASP A 123 -3.97 -8.32 6.44
C ASP A 123 -2.78 -8.94 7.18
N ARG A 124 -2.61 -10.26 7.07
CA ARG A 124 -1.55 -10.98 7.78
C ARG A 124 -0.15 -10.62 7.25
N LEU A 125 0.01 -10.51 5.94
CA LEU A 125 1.29 -10.13 5.34
C LEU A 125 1.63 -8.69 5.71
N THR A 126 0.70 -7.75 5.55
CA THR A 126 0.93 -6.34 5.90
C THR A 126 1.32 -6.20 7.37
N GLN A 127 0.57 -6.82 8.28
CA GLN A 127 0.86 -6.76 9.71
C GLN A 127 2.25 -7.29 10.03
N ARG A 128 2.64 -8.42 9.45
CA ARG A 128 3.96 -9.01 9.74
C ARG A 128 5.10 -8.17 9.17
N LEU A 129 4.97 -7.74 7.93
CA LEU A 129 5.97 -6.92 7.24
C LEU A 129 6.13 -5.56 7.94
N ALA A 130 5.03 -4.97 8.41
CA ALA A 130 5.03 -3.76 9.22
C ALA A 130 5.78 -3.89 10.55
N THR A 131 5.78 -5.09 11.15
CA THR A 131 6.51 -5.35 12.41
C THR A 131 7.96 -5.79 12.21
N HIS A 132 8.42 -5.91 10.97
CA HIS A 132 9.77 -6.36 10.68
C HIS A 132 10.75 -5.18 10.78
N ASP A 133 11.82 -5.36 11.55
CA ASP A 133 12.88 -4.35 11.66
C ASP A 133 13.47 -4.02 10.29
N GLY A 134 13.66 -2.74 10.02
CA GLY A 134 14.21 -2.24 8.76
C GLY A 134 13.19 -2.01 7.64
N ILE A 135 11.91 -2.37 7.81
CA ILE A 135 10.84 -2.02 6.87
C ILE A 135 10.14 -0.74 7.35
N GLU A 136 10.19 0.32 6.54
CA GLU A 136 9.60 1.63 6.87
C GLU A 136 8.20 1.80 6.31
N ALA A 137 7.94 1.27 5.12
CA ALA A 137 6.63 1.28 4.51
C ALA A 137 6.42 0.02 3.66
N VAL A 138 5.19 -0.50 3.65
CA VAL A 138 4.83 -1.66 2.83
C VAL A 138 3.44 -1.49 2.22
N MET A 139 3.27 -1.96 0.98
CA MET A 139 1.97 -2.16 0.36
C MET A 139 1.87 -3.60 -0.14
N VAL A 140 0.82 -4.30 0.28
CA VAL A 140 0.51 -5.67 -0.16
C VAL A 140 -0.75 -5.64 -1.00
N GLU A 141 -0.70 -6.29 -2.15
CA GLU A 141 -1.84 -6.58 -3.00
C GLU A 141 -1.96 -8.09 -3.25
N VAL A 142 -3.16 -8.63 -3.07
CA VAL A 142 -3.51 -10.00 -3.51
C VAL A 142 -4.87 -9.95 -4.22
N GLY A 143 -4.85 -10.17 -5.53
CA GLY A 143 -6.07 -10.19 -6.35
C GLY A 143 -6.92 -8.91 -6.34
N GLY A 144 -6.34 -7.72 -6.15
CA GLY A 144 -7.11 -6.47 -6.04
C GLY A 144 -7.70 -6.21 -4.66
N VAL A 145 -7.30 -6.97 -3.64
CA VAL A 145 -7.36 -6.54 -2.24
C VAL A 145 -6.01 -5.91 -1.92
N LEU A 146 -5.99 -4.70 -1.39
CA LEU A 146 -4.78 -3.95 -1.10
C LEU A 146 -4.75 -3.50 0.36
N ARG A 147 -3.57 -3.43 0.96
CA ARG A 147 -3.35 -2.73 2.21
C ARG A 147 -1.98 -2.08 2.24
N GLY A 148 -1.96 -0.80 2.61
CA GLY A 148 -0.75 -0.03 2.80
C GLY A 148 -0.50 0.21 4.29
N HIS A 149 0.76 0.13 4.70
CA HIS A 149 1.24 0.53 6.01
C HIS A 149 2.43 1.48 5.85
N GLY A 150 2.52 2.47 6.74
CA GLY A 150 3.55 3.50 6.70
C GLY A 150 3.40 4.44 5.51
N VAL A 151 4.41 5.28 5.32
CA VAL A 151 4.44 6.38 4.34
C VAL A 151 5.64 6.18 3.42
N PRO A 152 5.47 5.79 2.14
CA PRO A 152 6.59 5.75 1.20
C PRO A 152 7.17 7.16 0.97
N PRO A 153 8.41 7.30 0.45
CA PRO A 153 9.07 8.59 0.22
C PRO A 153 8.25 9.61 -0.61
N GLY A 154 7.33 9.14 -1.45
CA GLY A 154 6.42 9.96 -2.26
C GLY A 154 5.13 10.44 -1.55
N GLY A 155 4.99 10.21 -0.25
CA GLY A 155 3.80 10.48 0.56
C GLY A 155 2.97 9.21 0.78
N GLY A 156 1.66 9.25 0.51
CA GLY A 156 0.80 8.05 0.61
C GLY A 156 0.92 7.12 -0.60
N TRP A 157 0.59 5.85 -0.40
CA TRP A 157 0.50 4.85 -1.48
C TRP A 157 -0.58 5.25 -2.48
N ARG A 158 -0.21 5.47 -3.74
CA ARG A 158 -1.17 5.91 -4.77
C ARG A 158 -1.72 4.69 -5.49
N VAL A 159 -3.03 4.49 -5.39
CA VAL A 159 -3.73 3.41 -6.08
C VAL A 159 -4.73 4.01 -7.05
N SER A 160 -4.76 3.49 -8.28
CA SER A 160 -5.72 3.89 -9.29
C SER A 160 -6.94 2.97 -9.22
N LEU A 161 -8.12 3.56 -9.03
CA LEU A 161 -9.38 2.84 -9.07
C LEU A 161 -9.86 2.76 -10.52
N GLY A 162 -9.96 1.54 -11.05
CA GLY A 162 -10.59 1.31 -12.35
C GLY A 162 -12.11 1.53 -12.29
N GLN A 163 -12.68 2.16 -13.32
CA GLN A 163 -14.12 2.23 -13.52
C GLN A 163 -14.55 1.13 -14.50
N VAL A 164 -15.48 0.27 -14.07
CA VAL A 164 -16.02 -0.79 -14.92
C VAL A 164 -16.77 -0.18 -16.09
N GLY A 165 -16.49 -0.66 -17.30
CA GLY A 165 -17.19 -0.23 -18.52
C GLY A 165 -16.60 1.00 -19.20
N LEU A 166 -15.50 1.57 -18.68
CA LEU A 166 -14.78 2.66 -19.33
C LEU A 166 -13.33 2.25 -19.67
N PRO A 167 -12.72 2.83 -20.73
CA PRO A 167 -11.31 2.61 -21.04
C PRO A 167 -10.43 3.05 -19.86
N ALA A 168 -9.39 2.26 -19.56
CA ALA A 168 -8.53 2.45 -18.39
C ALA A 168 -7.89 3.86 -18.28
N ALA A 169 -7.69 4.54 -19.40
CA ALA A 169 -7.03 5.84 -19.45
C ALA A 169 -7.97 7.04 -19.16
N GLU A 170 -9.29 6.89 -19.29
CA GLU A 170 -10.21 8.03 -19.24
C GLU A 170 -10.91 8.22 -17.88
N ALA A 171 -10.77 7.27 -16.95
CA ALA A 171 -11.66 7.19 -15.79
C ALA A 171 -10.99 6.82 -14.46
N SER A 172 -9.65 6.73 -14.39
CA SER A 172 -8.97 6.29 -13.17
C SER A 172 -9.04 7.36 -12.06
N ARG A 173 -9.81 7.11 -11.00
CA ARG A 173 -9.78 7.93 -9.78
C ARG A 173 -8.59 7.48 -8.94
N GLN A 174 -7.72 8.38 -8.53
CA GLN A 174 -6.61 8.03 -7.64
C GLN A 174 -7.02 8.18 -6.18
N VAL A 175 -6.67 7.18 -5.36
CA VAL A 175 -6.79 7.23 -3.91
C VAL A 175 -5.42 7.09 -3.27
N ARG A 176 -5.28 7.65 -2.07
CA ARG A 176 -4.08 7.50 -1.24
C ARG A 176 -4.38 6.54 -0.11
N LEU A 177 -3.60 5.46 -0.01
CA LEU A 177 -3.65 4.55 1.13
C LEU A 177 -2.49 4.88 2.07
N GLN A 178 -2.79 5.05 3.34
CA GLN A 178 -1.83 5.15 4.43
C GLN A 178 -2.48 4.50 5.65
N ASP A 179 -1.91 3.38 6.10
CA ASP A 179 -2.41 2.61 7.24
C ASP A 179 -3.89 2.17 7.09
N VAL A 180 -4.30 1.92 5.84
CA VAL A 180 -5.65 1.50 5.45
C VAL A 180 -5.59 0.42 4.37
N ALA A 181 -6.68 -0.33 4.27
CA ALA A 181 -6.94 -1.30 3.22
C ALA A 181 -7.96 -0.78 2.21
N LEU A 182 -7.87 -1.29 0.99
CA LEU A 182 -8.81 -1.06 -0.10
C LEU A 182 -9.26 -2.42 -0.64
N VAL A 183 -10.57 -2.63 -0.71
CA VAL A 183 -11.17 -3.79 -1.38
C VAL A 183 -12.05 -3.30 -2.52
N GLN A 184 -11.79 -3.82 -3.72
CA GLN A 184 -12.65 -3.60 -4.88
C GLN A 184 -13.48 -4.87 -5.15
N ARG A 185 -14.80 -4.70 -5.21
CA ARG A 185 -15.76 -5.76 -5.50
C ARG A 185 -16.52 -5.43 -6.76
N PHE A 186 -16.30 -6.24 -7.80
CA PHE A 186 -17.06 -6.17 -9.04
C PHE A 186 -18.26 -7.10 -8.98
N VAL A 187 -19.43 -6.60 -9.38
CA VAL A 187 -20.64 -7.40 -9.52
C VAL A 187 -20.64 -7.99 -10.92
N ASN A 188 -20.57 -9.32 -11.03
CA ASN A 188 -20.83 -9.99 -12.30
C ASN A 188 -22.35 -10.05 -12.47
N PRO A 189 -22.96 -9.32 -13.43
CA PRO A 189 -24.39 -9.43 -13.63
C PRO A 189 -24.73 -10.86 -14.07
N PRO A 190 -25.80 -11.47 -13.53
CA PRO A 190 -26.23 -12.77 -14.00
C PRO A 190 -26.58 -12.68 -15.49
N ARG A 191 -26.20 -13.68 -16.30
CA ARG A 191 -26.47 -13.76 -17.75
C ARG A 191 -27.96 -13.99 -18.08
N VAL A 192 -28.87 -13.37 -17.34
CA VAL A 192 -30.32 -13.43 -17.60
C VAL A 192 -30.79 -12.04 -18.06
N PRO A 193 -31.31 -11.90 -19.28
CA PRO A 193 -31.46 -10.60 -19.93
C PRO A 193 -32.62 -9.71 -19.42
N PHE A 194 -33.33 -10.07 -18.34
CA PHE A 194 -34.63 -9.45 -18.05
C PHE A 194 -34.90 -8.99 -16.62
N VAL A 195 -33.88 -8.79 -15.78
CA VAL A 195 -34.08 -8.05 -14.52
C VAL A 195 -32.93 -7.06 -14.31
N SER A 196 -33.11 -5.87 -14.89
CA SER A 196 -32.33 -4.68 -14.54
C SER A 196 -32.81 -4.20 -13.17
N LEU A 197 -32.23 -4.74 -12.11
CA LEU A 197 -32.18 -4.02 -10.84
C LEU A 197 -30.93 -3.16 -10.87
N ALA A 198 -31.06 -1.93 -10.41
CA ALA A 198 -30.03 -0.90 -10.43
C ALA A 198 -28.86 -1.22 -9.47
N SER A 199 -28.26 -2.40 -9.56
CA SER A 199 -27.16 -2.80 -8.70
C SER A 199 -25.86 -2.09 -9.11
N PRO A 200 -25.01 -1.71 -8.15
CA PRO A 200 -23.70 -1.14 -8.45
C PRO A 200 -22.88 -2.16 -9.28
N LEU A 201 -22.22 -1.69 -10.35
CA LEU A 201 -21.32 -2.52 -11.17
C LEU A 201 -20.01 -2.85 -10.42
N ALA A 202 -19.60 -1.94 -9.53
CA ALA A 202 -18.46 -2.11 -8.67
C ALA A 202 -18.66 -1.31 -7.38
N VAL A 203 -18.14 -1.83 -6.27
CA VAL A 203 -17.98 -1.12 -5.00
C VAL A 203 -16.51 -1.12 -4.65
N SER A 204 -15.98 0.04 -4.25
CA SER A 204 -14.62 0.17 -3.70
C SER A 204 -14.74 0.72 -2.30
N VAL A 205 -14.21 -0.01 -1.31
CA VAL A 205 -14.28 0.40 0.10
C VAL A 205 -12.88 0.55 0.66
N ILE A 206 -12.65 1.65 1.39
CA ILE A 206 -11.43 1.89 2.17
C ILE A 206 -11.78 1.78 3.65
N ALA A 207 -11.03 0.97 4.40
CA ALA A 207 -11.20 0.80 5.85
C ALA A 207 -9.84 0.57 6.53
N ALA A 208 -9.82 0.44 7.86
CA ALA A 208 -8.59 0.26 8.64
C ALA A 208 -7.85 -1.07 8.31
N ASP A 209 -8.60 -2.11 7.95
CA ASP A 209 -8.12 -3.44 7.59
C ASP A 209 -8.93 -4.04 6.44
N ALA A 210 -8.35 -5.02 5.75
CA ALA A 210 -8.95 -5.61 4.56
C ALA A 210 -10.20 -6.42 4.91
N GLY A 211 -10.25 -7.05 6.08
CA GLY A 211 -11.43 -7.71 6.62
C GLY A 211 -12.65 -6.79 6.70
N SER A 212 -12.48 -5.65 7.35
CA SER A 212 -13.48 -4.60 7.45
C SER A 212 -13.88 -4.10 6.07
N ALA A 213 -12.93 -3.69 5.23
CA ALA A 213 -13.24 -3.21 3.88
C ALA A 213 -14.02 -4.24 3.05
N TYR A 214 -13.68 -5.52 3.16
CA TYR A 214 -14.38 -6.60 2.48
C TYR A 214 -15.80 -6.80 2.99
N TYR A 215 -15.99 -6.87 4.31
CA TYR A 215 -17.31 -7.02 4.91
C TYR A 215 -18.24 -5.88 4.50
N GLN A 216 -17.75 -4.65 4.58
CA GLN A 216 -18.48 -3.47 4.16
C GLN A 216 -18.80 -3.49 2.66
N ALA A 217 -17.86 -3.91 1.81
CA ALA A 217 -18.08 -4.05 0.37
C ALA A 217 -19.17 -5.08 0.04
N GLU A 218 -19.20 -6.23 0.73
CA GLU A 218 -20.23 -7.25 0.53
C GLU A 218 -21.62 -6.74 0.97
N MET A 219 -21.71 -5.96 2.06
CA MET A 219 -22.98 -5.33 2.45
C MET A 219 -23.47 -4.31 1.42
N LEU A 220 -22.58 -3.46 0.90
CA LEU A 220 -22.92 -2.46 -0.12
C LEU A 220 -23.30 -3.08 -1.47
N VAL A 221 -22.68 -4.21 -1.83
CA VAL A 221 -23.07 -4.97 -3.04
C VAL A 221 -24.43 -5.65 -2.86
N ALA A 222 -24.75 -6.10 -1.65
CA ALA A 222 -26.05 -6.70 -1.34
C ALA A 222 -27.18 -5.66 -1.26
N ALA A 223 -26.86 -4.41 -0.94
CA ALA A 223 -27.81 -3.30 -0.93
C ALA A 223 -28.19 -2.86 -2.36
N GLY A 224 -29.44 -2.40 -2.54
CA GLY A 224 -29.83 -1.65 -3.74
C GLY A 224 -29.03 -0.33 -3.84
N PRO A 225 -29.03 0.38 -4.97
CA PRO A 225 -28.16 1.55 -5.16
C PRO A 225 -28.47 2.70 -4.18
N ASP A 226 -29.75 2.98 -3.94
CA ASP A 226 -30.20 4.04 -3.04
C ASP A 226 -29.94 3.67 -1.57
N ASP A 227 -30.14 2.39 -1.24
CA ASP A 227 -29.84 1.83 0.08
C ASP A 227 -28.34 1.76 0.33
N ALA A 228 -27.52 1.51 -0.70
CA ALA A 228 -26.07 1.46 -0.61
C ALA A 228 -25.47 2.83 -0.26
N LEU A 229 -26.01 3.92 -0.83
CA LEU A 229 -25.58 5.27 -0.46
C LEU A 229 -26.00 5.64 0.96
N THR A 230 -27.20 5.24 1.37
CA THR A 230 -27.68 5.44 2.74
C THR A 230 -26.82 4.67 3.74
N LEU A 231 -26.57 3.40 3.45
CA LEU A 231 -25.72 2.52 4.25
C LEU A 231 -24.26 3.00 4.30
N ALA A 232 -23.70 3.48 3.18
CA ALA A 232 -22.36 4.06 3.17
C ALA A 232 -22.26 5.28 4.11
N ASN A 233 -23.26 6.16 4.11
CA ASN A 233 -23.31 7.31 5.01
C ASN A 233 -23.43 6.88 6.48
N GLU A 234 -24.25 5.87 6.79
CA GLU A 234 -24.38 5.33 8.15
C GLU A 234 -23.09 4.69 8.66
N MET A 235 -22.30 4.13 7.75
CA MET A 235 -21.02 3.50 8.05
C MET A 235 -19.84 4.47 8.04
N GLU A 236 -20.11 5.77 7.84
CA GLU A 236 -19.10 6.82 7.67
C GLU A 236 -18.10 6.53 6.52
N ILE A 237 -18.53 5.74 5.52
CA ILE A 237 -17.74 5.45 4.31
C ILE A 237 -17.95 6.60 3.33
N ALA A 238 -16.86 7.25 2.91
CA ALA A 238 -16.92 8.28 1.88
C ALA A 238 -17.42 7.70 0.54
N ALA A 239 -18.54 8.23 0.03
CA ALA A 239 -19.09 7.89 -1.28
C ALA A 239 -18.33 8.52 -2.47
#